data_AF-A0A6L4B3U2-F1
#
_entry.id   AF-A0A6L4B3U2-F1
#
_cell.length_a   1.000
_cell.length_b   1.000
_cell.length_c   1.000
_cell.angle_alpha   90.00
_cell.angle_beta   90.00
_cell.angle_gamma   90.00
#
_symmetry.space_group_name_H-M   'P 1'
#
loop_
_entity.id
_entity.type
_entity.pdbx_description
1 polymer ?
#
loop_
_entity_poly.entity_id
_entity_poly.type
_entity_poly.pdbx_seq_one_letter_code
_entity_poly.pdbx_strand_id
1 'polypeptide(L)'
;TPPARTPGLPGRAVWVERDTASGLIHDLLAGLHGRLRPAFLDGRTVLKGKRRQLRLDNGKALPVTDTQRERVTRLIEGLADTQADPRAFEVLDVARRIAGNGSLGVDRYVILVRGKGSPEGNELLDLKAALPSSLLPALSVRQPAWPSEAARVVAIQRRMQAVPVAFLEPVRFRQRSYVLRALQPTEDRVSLDAGRSGVAALEGALGAMGSIVASAQLRSSGRDGSAIADTLIGFGQRRWRKDLRGAAETCAKRLLKDWKVYCEAFDDGAFLP
;
A
#
# COMPACT_ATOMS: atom_id res chain seq x y z
N THR A 1 -25.16 -12.63 27.88
CA THR A 1 -24.44 -13.37 26.83
C THR A 1 -22.99 -12.99 26.89
N PRO A 2 -22.03 -13.91 27.11
CA PRO A 2 -20.62 -13.53 27.13
C PRO A 2 -20.23 -12.99 25.74
N PRO A 3 -19.30 -12.01 25.63
CA PRO A 3 -18.82 -11.56 24.33
C PRO A 3 -18.19 -12.76 23.63
N ALA A 4 -18.61 -13.01 22.40
CA ALA A 4 -18.04 -14.05 21.56
C ALA A 4 -16.52 -13.85 21.52
N ARG A 5 -15.77 -14.77 22.15
CA ARG A 5 -14.33 -14.85 21.95
C ARG A 5 -14.12 -14.92 20.45
N THR A 6 -13.38 -13.96 19.90
CA THR A 6 -12.92 -14.04 18.52
C THR A 6 -12.22 -15.39 18.38
N PRO A 7 -12.71 -16.31 17.54
CA PRO A 7 -12.08 -17.60 17.40
C PRO A 7 -10.63 -17.35 16.96
N GLY A 8 -9.68 -17.77 17.80
CA GLY A 8 -8.28 -17.74 17.42
C GLY A 8 -8.14 -18.50 16.11
N LEU A 9 -7.44 -17.93 15.14
CA LEU A 9 -7.24 -18.59 13.85
C LEU A 9 -6.64 -19.98 14.11
N PRO A 10 -7.25 -21.06 13.60
CA PRO A 10 -6.86 -22.45 13.91
C PRO A 10 -5.56 -22.87 13.19
N GLY A 11 -4.56 -21.97 13.11
CA GLY A 11 -3.36 -22.17 12.30
C GLY A 11 -3.59 -22.11 10.79
N ARG A 12 -4.82 -21.80 10.36
CA ARG A 12 -5.22 -21.72 8.95
C ARG A 12 -5.27 -20.28 8.48
N ALA A 13 -4.66 -20.00 7.33
CA ALA A 13 -4.83 -18.72 6.66
C ALA A 13 -6.25 -18.59 6.10
N VAL A 14 -6.91 -17.48 6.40
CA VAL A 14 -8.23 -17.12 5.85
C VAL A 14 -8.12 -15.85 5.01
N TRP A 15 -9.17 -15.54 4.28
CA TRP A 15 -9.39 -14.23 3.69
C TRP A 15 -10.71 -13.65 4.19
N VAL A 16 -10.88 -12.35 4.06
CA VAL A 16 -12.12 -11.66 4.46
C VAL A 16 -12.86 -11.30 3.19
N GLU A 17 -14.06 -11.85 3.06
CA GLU A 17 -15.00 -11.56 1.99
C GLU A 17 -16.21 -10.82 2.52
N ARG A 18 -16.94 -10.14 1.64
CA ARG A 18 -18.13 -9.36 1.99
C ARG A 18 -19.12 -10.18 2.83
N ASP A 19 -19.38 -11.41 2.43
CA ASP A 19 -20.39 -12.29 3.03
C ASP A 19 -19.96 -12.83 4.40
N THR A 20 -18.66 -12.75 4.70
CA THR A 20 -18.05 -13.19 5.97
C THR A 20 -17.63 -12.04 6.87
N ALA A 21 -17.62 -10.82 6.35
CA ALA A 21 -17.24 -9.62 7.07
C ALA A 21 -18.43 -9.07 7.87
N SER A 22 -18.12 -8.35 8.95
CA SER A 22 -19.10 -7.64 9.77
C SER A 22 -18.63 -6.24 10.12
N GLY A 23 -19.57 -5.39 10.55
CA GLY A 23 -19.31 -4.01 10.98
C GLY A 23 -18.62 -3.16 9.90
N LEU A 24 -17.65 -2.33 10.32
CA LEU A 24 -16.98 -1.36 9.44
C LEU A 24 -16.29 -1.99 8.22
N ILE A 25 -15.85 -3.25 8.32
CA ILE A 25 -15.25 -3.97 7.19
C ILE A 25 -16.31 -4.40 6.18
N HIS A 26 -17.47 -4.88 6.65
CA HIS A 26 -18.60 -5.21 5.78
C HIS A 26 -19.08 -3.97 5.02
N ASP A 27 -19.30 -2.87 5.73
CA ASP A 27 -19.78 -1.61 5.14
C ASP A 27 -18.83 -1.12 4.03
N LEU A 28 -17.52 -1.21 4.27
CA LEU A 28 -16.51 -0.92 3.25
C LEU A 28 -16.67 -1.83 2.03
N LEU A 29 -16.69 -3.16 2.23
CA LEU A 29 -16.75 -4.14 1.14
C LEU A 29 -18.08 -4.12 0.37
N ALA A 30 -19.19 -3.79 1.04
CA ALA A 30 -20.49 -3.56 0.43
C ALA A 30 -20.45 -2.30 -0.45
N GLY A 31 -19.86 -1.21 0.04
CA GLY A 31 -19.69 0.05 -0.68
C GLY A 31 -18.78 -0.02 -1.91
N LEU A 32 -17.98 -1.08 -2.09
CA LEU A 32 -17.15 -1.27 -3.28
C LEU A 32 -17.96 -1.65 -4.52
N HIS A 33 -19.13 -2.30 -4.37
CA HIS A 33 -19.87 -2.87 -5.51
C HIS A 33 -20.40 -1.81 -6.49
N GLY A 34 -20.75 -0.62 -5.98
CA GLY A 34 -21.29 0.47 -6.80
C GLY A 34 -20.25 1.37 -7.47
N ARG A 35 -18.96 1.09 -7.30
CA ARG A 35 -17.90 2.02 -7.76
C ARG A 35 -17.58 1.79 -9.24
N LEU A 36 -17.94 2.77 -10.06
CA LEU A 36 -17.67 2.76 -11.50
C LEU A 36 -16.29 3.33 -11.82
N ARG A 37 -15.64 2.76 -12.85
CA ARG A 37 -14.32 3.21 -13.34
C ARG A 37 -14.28 4.70 -13.69
N PRO A 38 -15.27 5.29 -14.40
CA PRO A 38 -15.33 6.73 -14.68
C PRO A 38 -15.19 7.58 -13.42
N ALA A 39 -15.95 7.29 -12.37
CA ALA A 39 -15.92 8.06 -11.12
C ALA A 39 -14.55 8.02 -10.44
N PHE A 40 -13.87 6.87 -10.46
CA PHE A 40 -12.50 6.75 -9.97
C PHE A 40 -11.51 7.60 -10.80
N LEU A 41 -11.66 7.59 -12.13
CA LEU A 41 -10.84 8.41 -13.03
C LEU A 41 -11.10 9.90 -12.82
N ASP A 42 -12.35 10.33 -12.66
CA ASP A 42 -12.72 11.75 -12.47
C ASP A 42 -12.12 12.33 -11.18
N GLY A 43 -12.00 11.51 -10.13
CA GLY A 43 -11.32 11.90 -8.89
C GLY A 43 -9.81 12.15 -9.04
N ARG A 44 -9.21 11.74 -10.15
CA ARG A 44 -7.75 11.80 -10.42
C ARG A 44 -7.39 12.53 -11.70
N THR A 45 -8.35 12.77 -12.58
CA THR A 45 -8.14 13.33 -13.90
C THR A 45 -9.17 14.41 -14.23
N VAL A 46 -8.85 15.23 -15.22
CA VAL A 46 -9.79 16.12 -15.90
C VAL A 46 -9.86 15.72 -17.37
N LEU A 47 -11.04 15.86 -17.97
CA LEU A 47 -11.20 15.68 -19.41
C LEU A 47 -10.84 16.99 -20.12
N LYS A 48 -9.84 16.95 -21.01
CA LYS A 48 -9.51 18.05 -21.93
C LYS A 48 -9.76 17.60 -23.35
N GLY A 49 -10.84 18.09 -23.95
CA GLY A 49 -11.33 17.59 -25.23
C GLY A 49 -11.75 16.12 -25.10
N LYS A 50 -11.09 15.22 -25.85
CA LYS A 50 -11.38 13.77 -25.83
C LYS A 50 -10.36 12.95 -25.01
N ARG A 51 -9.45 13.60 -24.27
CA ARG A 51 -8.37 12.93 -23.53
C ARG A 51 -8.41 13.31 -22.05
N ARG A 52 -8.14 12.33 -21.17
CA ARG A 52 -7.95 12.57 -19.74
C ARG A 52 -6.52 13.03 -19.46
N GLN A 53 -6.37 13.95 -18.53
CA GLN A 53 -5.08 14.40 -17.98
C GLN A 53 -5.12 14.34 -16.45
N LEU A 54 -3.99 14.10 -15.82
CA LEU A 54 -3.91 14.00 -14.35
C LEU A 54 -4.18 15.35 -13.68
N ARG A 55 -4.95 15.33 -12.60
CA ARG A 55 -5.20 16.49 -11.73
C ARG A 55 -3.97 16.80 -10.90
N LEU A 56 -3.54 18.06 -10.93
CA LEU A 56 -2.43 18.57 -10.10
C LEU A 56 -2.92 19.53 -9.01
N ASP A 57 -4.22 19.81 -8.96
CA ASP A 57 -4.89 20.84 -8.17
C ASP A 57 -5.52 20.31 -6.86
N ASN A 58 -5.50 19.00 -6.63
CA ASN A 58 -6.18 18.35 -5.51
C ASN A 58 -5.23 17.83 -4.41
N GLY A 59 -3.95 18.23 -4.46
CA GLY A 59 -2.92 17.80 -3.51
C GLY A 59 -2.53 16.33 -3.59
N LYS A 60 -3.02 15.56 -4.58
CA LYS A 60 -2.68 14.13 -4.76
C LYS A 60 -1.55 13.92 -5.77
N ALA A 61 -1.25 14.91 -6.60
CA ALA A 61 -0.17 14.85 -7.57
C ALA A 61 0.51 16.20 -7.78
N LEU A 62 1.77 16.16 -8.19
CA LEU A 62 2.62 17.30 -8.52
C LEU A 62 3.15 17.15 -9.95
N PRO A 63 3.49 18.25 -10.63
CA PRO A 63 4.13 18.17 -11.93
C PRO A 63 5.42 17.35 -11.88
N VAL A 64 5.66 16.63 -12.97
CA VAL A 64 6.96 16.03 -13.31
C VAL A 64 7.76 17.00 -14.16
N THR A 65 9.08 16.90 -14.09
CA THR A 65 9.97 17.48 -15.11
C THR A 65 9.92 16.66 -16.40
N ASP A 66 10.37 17.24 -17.52
CA ASP A 66 10.42 16.53 -18.80
C ASP A 66 11.31 15.27 -18.72
N THR A 67 12.47 15.38 -18.07
CA THR A 67 13.35 14.24 -17.81
C THR A 67 12.68 13.14 -17.01
N GLN A 68 11.86 13.50 -16.01
CA GLN A 68 11.11 12.51 -15.23
C GLN A 68 10.01 11.86 -16.08
N ARG A 69 9.29 12.64 -16.88
CA ARG A 69 8.25 12.14 -17.79
C ARG A 69 8.84 11.14 -18.77
N GLU A 70 9.87 11.55 -19.51
CA GLU A 70 10.55 10.72 -20.49
C GLU A 70 11.07 9.41 -19.87
N ARG A 71 11.71 9.51 -18.70
CA ARG A 71 12.20 8.33 -17.97
C ARG A 71 11.08 7.34 -17.64
N VAL A 72 9.96 7.84 -17.11
CA VAL A 72 8.83 6.99 -16.70
C VAL A 72 8.15 6.41 -17.93
N THR A 73 7.96 7.19 -19.00
CA THR A 73 7.39 6.72 -20.26
C THR A 73 8.21 5.57 -20.85
N ARG A 74 9.53 5.73 -21.02
CA ARG A 74 10.40 4.67 -21.54
C ARG A 74 10.38 3.38 -20.71
N LEU A 75 10.27 3.52 -19.37
CA LEU A 75 10.14 2.36 -18.50
C LEU A 75 8.83 1.61 -18.74
N ILE A 76 7.71 2.32 -18.92
CA ILE A 76 6.42 1.69 -19.19
C ILE A 76 6.37 1.11 -20.60
N GLU A 77 6.96 1.76 -21.60
CA GLU A 77 7.09 1.22 -22.97
C GLU A 77 7.86 -0.10 -22.97
N GLY A 78 9.03 -0.15 -22.32
CA GLY A 78 9.80 -1.40 -22.23
C GLY A 78 9.08 -2.50 -21.45
N LEU A 79 8.19 -2.15 -20.49
CA LEU A 79 7.31 -3.13 -19.88
C LEU A 79 6.22 -3.59 -20.86
N ALA A 80 5.60 -2.67 -21.59
CA ALA A 80 4.51 -2.93 -22.52
C ALA A 80 4.87 -3.98 -23.57
N ASP A 81 6.11 -3.97 -24.06
CA ASP A 81 6.64 -4.94 -25.02
C ASP A 81 6.61 -6.40 -24.52
N THR A 82 6.56 -6.60 -23.21
CA THR A 82 6.46 -7.92 -22.57
C THR A 82 5.03 -8.36 -22.28
N GLN A 83 4.05 -7.51 -22.55
CA GLN A 83 2.64 -7.74 -22.23
C GLN A 83 1.87 -8.25 -23.46
N ALA A 84 0.79 -9.00 -23.21
CA ALA A 84 -0.06 -9.53 -24.28
C ALA A 84 -0.74 -8.43 -25.11
N ASP A 85 -1.08 -7.29 -24.49
CA ASP A 85 -1.58 -6.10 -25.17
C ASP A 85 -0.71 -4.87 -24.82
N PRO A 86 0.33 -4.58 -25.61
CA PRO A 86 1.18 -3.42 -25.39
C PRO A 86 0.40 -2.09 -25.49
N ARG A 87 -0.67 -2.02 -26.29
CA ARG A 87 -1.44 -0.78 -26.48
C ARG A 87 -2.18 -0.37 -25.21
N ALA A 88 -2.52 -1.32 -24.34
CA ALA A 88 -3.13 -1.01 -23.04
C ALA A 88 -2.21 -0.16 -22.14
N PHE A 89 -0.90 -0.23 -22.35
CA PHE A 89 0.12 0.49 -21.59
C PHE A 89 0.59 1.79 -22.24
N GLU A 90 -0.02 2.22 -23.36
CA GLU A 90 0.24 3.53 -23.97
C GLU A 90 0.08 4.63 -22.90
N VAL A 91 1.18 5.34 -22.61
CA VAL A 91 1.23 6.37 -21.58
C VAL A 91 0.55 7.65 -22.08
N LEU A 92 -0.51 8.05 -21.41
CA LEU A 92 -1.28 9.26 -21.73
C LEU A 92 -0.82 10.46 -20.91
N ASP A 93 -0.47 10.24 -19.64
CA ASP A 93 0.03 11.29 -18.76
C ASP A 93 0.81 10.72 -17.56
N VAL A 94 1.71 11.52 -16.99
CA VAL A 94 2.54 11.17 -15.83
C VAL A 94 2.57 12.35 -14.87
N ALA A 95 2.42 12.07 -13.58
CA ALA A 95 2.61 13.06 -12.52
C ALA A 95 3.35 12.44 -11.33
N ARG A 96 4.05 13.25 -10.53
CA ARG A 96 4.57 12.81 -9.23
C ARG A 96 3.38 12.59 -8.31
N ARG A 97 3.38 11.51 -7.53
CA ARG A 97 2.25 11.14 -6.69
C ARG A 97 2.53 11.43 -5.22
N ILE A 98 1.62 12.17 -4.59
CA ILE A 98 1.60 12.37 -3.14
C ILE A 98 0.71 11.28 -2.53
N ALA A 99 1.24 10.57 -1.53
CA ALA A 99 0.54 9.46 -0.90
C ALA A 99 0.99 9.26 0.55
N GLY A 100 0.60 10.22 1.40
CA GLY A 100 0.98 10.29 2.81
C GLY A 100 2.41 10.80 3.04
N ASN A 101 2.76 11.01 4.31
CA ASN A 101 3.97 11.74 4.67
C ASN A 101 5.20 10.83 4.79
N GLY A 102 5.02 9.55 5.13
CA GLY A 102 6.12 8.60 5.41
C GLY A 102 6.93 8.14 4.20
N SER A 103 6.75 8.72 3.01
CA SER A 103 7.60 8.48 1.84
C SER A 103 7.77 9.75 1.00
N LEU A 104 7.52 10.92 1.57
CA LEU A 104 7.88 12.19 0.93
C LEU A 104 9.41 12.19 0.69
N GLY A 105 9.82 12.55 -0.53
CA GLY A 105 11.21 12.48 -0.98
C GLY A 105 11.59 11.19 -1.72
N VAL A 106 10.74 10.15 -1.71
CA VAL A 106 10.96 8.94 -2.52
C VAL A 106 10.26 9.09 -3.87
N ASP A 107 10.96 8.75 -4.96
CA ASP A 107 10.38 8.74 -6.31
C ASP A 107 9.07 7.94 -6.33
N ARG A 108 7.96 8.64 -6.59
CA ARG A 108 6.65 8.03 -6.74
C ARG A 108 5.86 8.74 -7.82
N TYR A 109 5.29 7.97 -8.72
CA TYR A 109 4.56 8.48 -9.88
C TYR A 109 3.17 7.85 -9.96
N VAL A 110 2.22 8.64 -10.46
CA VAL A 110 0.96 8.15 -11.00
C VAL A 110 1.05 8.26 -12.51
N ILE A 111 0.67 7.19 -13.20
CA ILE A 111 0.78 7.07 -14.65
C ILE A 111 -0.62 6.76 -15.17
N LEU A 112 -1.12 7.60 -16.06
CA LEU A 112 -2.37 7.36 -16.78
C LEU A 112 -2.04 6.63 -18.07
N VAL A 113 -2.62 5.45 -18.27
CA VAL A 113 -2.46 4.64 -19.49
C VAL A 113 -3.80 4.43 -20.18
N ARG A 114 -3.75 4.06 -21.46
CA ARG A 114 -4.93 3.76 -22.29
C ARG A 114 -5.85 2.70 -21.69
N GLY A 115 -5.28 1.70 -21.01
CA GLY A 115 -6.04 0.61 -20.41
C GLY A 115 -6.92 -0.10 -21.45
N LYS A 116 -8.20 -0.29 -21.11
CA LYS A 116 -9.19 -0.96 -21.98
C LYS A 116 -9.82 -0.04 -23.04
N GLY A 117 -9.44 1.24 -23.07
CA GLY A 117 -9.89 2.20 -24.07
C GLY A 117 -10.09 3.60 -23.52
N SER A 118 -9.75 4.61 -24.31
CA SER A 118 -9.86 6.01 -23.90
C SER A 118 -11.23 6.61 -24.23
N PRO A 119 -11.79 7.50 -23.39
CA PRO A 119 -11.25 7.96 -22.09
C PRO A 119 -11.73 7.15 -20.88
N GLU A 120 -12.82 6.38 -20.97
CA GLU A 120 -13.50 5.80 -19.80
C GLU A 120 -12.95 4.44 -19.32
N GLY A 121 -12.22 3.75 -20.19
CA GLY A 121 -11.49 2.52 -19.89
C GLY A 121 -10.03 2.73 -19.54
N ASN A 122 -9.58 3.99 -19.38
CA ASN A 122 -8.23 4.31 -18.95
C ASN A 122 -7.92 3.68 -17.59
N GLU A 123 -6.64 3.41 -17.35
CA GLU A 123 -6.16 2.86 -16.09
C GLU A 123 -5.08 3.75 -15.47
N LEU A 124 -4.96 3.67 -14.15
CA LEU A 124 -3.97 4.40 -13.38
C LEU A 124 -3.00 3.42 -12.74
N LEU A 125 -1.70 3.65 -12.92
CA LEU A 125 -0.63 2.87 -12.30
C LEU A 125 0.08 3.68 -11.21
N ASP A 126 0.51 3.02 -10.13
CA ASP A 126 1.34 3.55 -9.04
C ASP A 126 2.74 2.96 -9.20
N LEU A 127 3.70 3.80 -9.58
CA LEU A 127 5.11 3.44 -9.68
C LEU A 127 5.84 4.03 -8.47
N LYS A 128 6.37 3.18 -7.59
CA LYS A 128 7.06 3.62 -6.37
C LYS A 128 8.47 3.05 -6.30
N ALA A 129 9.48 3.89 -6.08
CA ALA A 129 10.85 3.41 -5.83
C ALA A 129 10.88 2.55 -4.56
N ALA A 130 11.54 1.41 -4.66
CA ALA A 130 11.76 0.51 -3.54
C ALA A 130 13.07 0.87 -2.85
N LEU A 131 12.99 1.12 -1.55
CA LEU A 131 14.14 1.37 -0.68
C LEU A 131 14.49 0.12 0.13
N PRO A 132 15.72 0.02 0.64
CA PRO A 132 16.10 -0.97 1.64
C PRO A 132 15.10 -1.00 2.81
N SER A 133 14.85 -2.19 3.36
CA SER A 133 14.02 -2.30 4.56
C SER A 133 14.66 -1.57 5.73
N SER A 134 13.90 -0.72 6.41
CA SER A 134 14.36 0.01 7.61
C SER A 134 14.72 -0.90 8.77
N LEU A 135 14.27 -2.16 8.74
CA LEU A 135 14.62 -3.15 9.75
C LEU A 135 16.00 -3.77 9.52
N LEU A 136 16.56 -3.71 8.31
CA LEU A 136 17.83 -4.40 7.99
C LEU A 136 18.97 -4.12 8.99
N PRO A 137 19.21 -2.88 9.45
CA PRO A 137 20.28 -2.61 10.41
C PRO A 137 20.06 -3.24 11.79
N ALA A 138 18.83 -3.60 12.14
CA ALA A 138 18.44 -4.14 13.44
C ALA A 138 18.23 -5.66 13.41
N LEU A 139 18.35 -6.31 12.25
CA LEU A 139 18.12 -7.75 12.11
C LEU A 139 19.41 -8.53 12.31
N SER A 140 19.39 -9.46 13.25
CA SER A 140 20.47 -10.46 13.44
C SER A 140 20.27 -11.72 12.60
N VAL A 141 19.06 -11.92 12.05
CA VAL A 141 18.72 -13.10 11.26
C VAL A 141 19.15 -12.90 9.81
N ARG A 142 19.80 -13.92 9.23
CA ARG A 142 20.19 -13.95 7.82
C ARG A 142 18.97 -13.70 6.93
N GLN A 143 19.07 -12.69 6.07
CA GLN A 143 18.02 -12.37 5.10
C GLN A 143 18.19 -13.16 3.80
N PRO A 144 17.10 -13.52 3.09
CA PRO A 144 17.19 -14.09 1.76
C PRO A 144 17.88 -13.13 0.78
N ALA A 145 18.55 -13.68 -0.22
CA ALA A 145 19.14 -12.90 -1.31
C ALA A 145 18.04 -12.52 -2.32
N TRP A 146 17.93 -11.22 -2.61
CA TRP A 146 16.96 -10.70 -3.57
C TRP A 146 17.68 -9.99 -4.73
N PRO A 147 17.22 -10.14 -5.99
CA PRO A 147 17.83 -9.43 -7.13
C PRO A 147 17.74 -7.90 -7.04
N SER A 148 16.73 -7.39 -6.32
CA SER A 148 16.55 -5.97 -6.03
C SER A 148 15.55 -5.76 -4.88
N GLU A 149 15.50 -4.56 -4.33
CA GLU A 149 14.52 -4.19 -3.30
C GLU A 149 13.07 -4.27 -3.82
N ALA A 150 12.83 -3.94 -5.09
CA ALA A 150 11.52 -4.11 -5.69
C ALA A 150 11.12 -5.59 -5.79
N ALA A 151 12.05 -6.46 -6.23
CA ALA A 151 11.82 -7.89 -6.30
C ALA A 151 11.50 -8.48 -4.92
N ARG A 152 12.22 -8.03 -3.87
CA ARG A 152 11.91 -8.37 -2.47
C ARG A 152 10.50 -7.98 -2.09
N VAL A 153 10.12 -6.72 -2.31
CA VAL A 153 8.78 -6.22 -1.93
C VAL A 153 7.67 -6.97 -2.66
N VAL A 154 7.80 -7.17 -3.97
CA VAL A 154 6.78 -7.86 -4.78
C VAL A 154 6.67 -9.32 -4.40
N ALA A 155 7.80 -10.03 -4.24
CA ALA A 155 7.78 -11.45 -3.84
C ALA A 155 7.10 -11.64 -2.48
N ILE A 156 7.40 -10.79 -1.50
CA ILE A 156 6.77 -10.85 -0.18
C ILE A 156 5.28 -10.49 -0.24
N GLN A 157 4.89 -9.46 -0.99
CA GLN A 157 3.48 -9.11 -1.16
C GLN A 157 2.68 -10.25 -1.82
N ARG A 158 3.21 -10.87 -2.89
CA ARG A 158 2.57 -12.01 -3.56
C ARG A 158 2.42 -13.23 -2.64
N ARG A 159 3.36 -13.44 -1.71
CA ARG A 159 3.26 -14.51 -0.69
C ARG A 159 2.20 -14.22 0.37
N MET A 160 2.14 -12.97 0.82
CA MET A 160 1.27 -12.57 1.93
C MET A 160 -0.19 -12.36 1.52
N GLN A 161 -0.43 -11.95 0.28
CA GLN A 161 -1.75 -11.63 -0.25
C GLN A 161 -2.44 -12.89 -0.78
N ALA A 162 -3.71 -13.08 -0.42
CA ALA A 162 -4.52 -14.14 -1.01
C ALA A 162 -4.76 -13.88 -2.51
N VAL A 163 -5.01 -12.61 -2.85
CA VAL A 163 -5.08 -12.12 -4.23
C VAL A 163 -4.25 -10.84 -4.31
N PRO A 164 -3.12 -10.84 -5.03
CA PRO A 164 -2.32 -9.65 -5.22
C PRO A 164 -3.05 -8.60 -6.05
N VAL A 165 -2.69 -7.32 -5.84
CA VAL A 165 -3.17 -6.24 -6.70
C VAL A 165 -2.70 -6.45 -8.14
N ALA A 166 -3.53 -6.07 -9.11
CA ALA A 166 -3.18 -6.15 -10.52
C ALA A 166 -1.86 -5.41 -10.83
N PHE A 167 -1.11 -5.95 -11.78
CA PHE A 167 0.19 -5.42 -12.24
C PHE A 167 1.24 -5.24 -11.14
N LEU A 168 1.17 -6.00 -10.05
CA LEU A 168 2.18 -5.96 -9.00
C LEU A 168 3.50 -6.53 -9.51
N GLU A 169 4.33 -5.69 -10.11
CA GLU A 169 5.56 -6.09 -10.79
C GLU A 169 6.80 -5.33 -10.27
N PRO A 170 7.95 -6.01 -10.15
CA PRO A 170 9.21 -5.33 -9.92
C PRO A 170 9.78 -4.86 -11.25
N VAL A 171 10.03 -3.57 -11.39
CA VAL A 171 10.61 -2.98 -12.59
C VAL A 171 11.90 -2.26 -12.24
N ARG A 172 12.88 -2.29 -13.14
CA ARG A 172 14.19 -1.64 -12.93
C ARG A 172 14.45 -0.63 -14.03
N PHE A 173 14.94 0.54 -13.65
CA PHE A 173 15.46 1.53 -14.58
C PHE A 173 16.85 1.95 -14.14
N ARG A 174 17.87 1.64 -14.96
CA ARG A 174 19.28 1.85 -14.60
C ARG A 174 19.58 1.20 -13.24
N GLN A 175 20.01 2.00 -12.27
CA GLN A 175 20.37 1.54 -10.92
C GLN A 175 19.22 1.60 -9.90
N ARG A 176 18.04 2.09 -10.28
CA ARG A 176 16.88 2.20 -9.38
C ARG A 176 15.88 1.07 -9.64
N SER A 177 15.36 0.50 -8.56
CA SER A 177 14.29 -0.50 -8.59
C SER A 177 12.97 0.10 -8.12
N TYR A 178 11.89 -0.21 -8.80
CA TYR A 178 10.55 0.30 -8.54
C TYR A 178 9.54 -0.85 -8.45
N VAL A 179 8.51 -0.65 -7.65
CA VAL A 179 7.31 -1.48 -7.66
C VAL A 179 6.26 -0.77 -8.49
N LEU A 180 5.80 -1.42 -9.55
CA LEU A 180 4.63 -1.02 -10.33
C LEU A 180 3.41 -1.80 -9.82
N ARG A 181 2.23 -1.18 -9.86
CA ARG A 181 0.93 -1.81 -9.59
C ARG A 181 -0.21 -0.94 -10.09
N ALA A 182 -1.40 -1.53 -10.24
CA ALA A 182 -2.63 -0.77 -10.41
C ALA A 182 -2.87 0.15 -9.20
N LEU A 183 -3.20 1.41 -9.46
CA LEU A 183 -3.59 2.36 -8.43
C LEU A 183 -4.98 2.00 -7.91
N GLN A 184 -5.07 1.68 -6.62
CA GLN A 184 -6.35 1.43 -5.94
C GLN A 184 -6.97 2.76 -5.46
N PRO A 185 -8.31 2.86 -5.39
CA PRO A 185 -9.03 3.94 -4.73
C PRO A 185 -8.49 4.23 -3.32
N THR A 186 -8.39 5.51 -2.95
CA THR A 186 -7.97 5.86 -1.57
C THR A 186 -9.10 5.63 -0.58
N GLU A 187 -10.33 5.61 -1.09
CA GLU A 187 -11.60 5.36 -0.43
C GLU A 187 -11.74 3.88 0.00
N ASP A 188 -10.76 3.03 -0.33
CA ASP A 188 -10.61 1.64 0.16
C ASP A 188 -9.94 1.61 1.54
N ARG A 189 -10.39 2.49 2.45
CA ARG A 189 -9.87 2.60 3.81
C ARG A 189 -11.02 2.55 4.81
N VAL A 190 -10.77 1.85 5.92
CA VAL A 190 -11.67 1.84 7.07
C VAL A 190 -11.35 3.07 7.91
N SER A 191 -12.33 3.93 8.14
CA SER A 191 -12.20 5.03 9.11
C SER A 191 -12.35 4.47 10.52
N LEU A 192 -11.36 4.67 11.38
CA LEU A 192 -11.34 4.17 12.76
C LEU A 192 -11.72 5.27 13.77
N ASP A 193 -12.69 6.11 13.42
CA ASP A 193 -13.17 7.18 14.30
C ASP A 193 -14.12 6.60 15.36
N ALA A 194 -13.59 6.36 16.56
CA ALA A 194 -14.32 5.81 17.68
C ALA A 194 -15.51 6.69 18.12
N GLY A 195 -15.41 8.02 17.95
CA GLY A 195 -16.49 8.95 18.30
C GLY A 195 -17.70 8.83 17.38
N ARG A 196 -17.49 8.34 16.15
CA ARG A 196 -18.53 8.14 15.14
C ARG A 196 -19.05 6.69 15.08
N SER A 197 -18.19 5.71 15.36
CA SER A 197 -18.48 4.29 15.12
C SER A 197 -18.73 3.48 16.39
N GLY A 198 -18.34 3.98 17.57
CA GLY A 198 -18.43 3.26 18.84
C GLY A 198 -17.32 2.20 19.04
N VAL A 199 -17.05 1.87 20.30
CA VAL A 199 -15.94 0.98 20.70
C VAL A 199 -16.09 -0.43 20.13
N ALA A 200 -17.30 -1.00 20.15
CA ALA A 200 -17.53 -2.36 19.66
C ALA A 200 -17.24 -2.51 18.16
N ALA A 201 -17.57 -1.50 17.35
CA ALA A 201 -17.26 -1.51 15.92
C ALA A 201 -15.76 -1.44 15.65
N LEU A 202 -15.03 -0.67 16.47
CA LEU A 202 -13.57 -0.60 16.42
C LEU A 202 -12.92 -1.94 16.82
N GLU A 203 -13.40 -2.59 17.88
CA GLU A 203 -12.94 -3.92 18.29
C GLU A 203 -13.14 -4.96 17.17
N GLY A 204 -14.30 -4.96 16.52
CA GLY A 204 -14.57 -5.81 15.37
C GLY A 204 -13.61 -5.56 14.20
N ALA A 205 -13.38 -4.29 13.85
CA ALA A 205 -12.42 -3.92 12.80
C ALA A 205 -10.99 -4.36 13.14
N LEU A 206 -10.54 -4.15 14.38
CA LEU A 206 -9.22 -4.58 14.84
C LEU A 206 -9.08 -6.11 14.83
N GLY A 207 -10.13 -6.85 15.23
CA GLY A 207 -10.15 -8.32 15.15
C GLY A 207 -10.03 -8.83 13.72
N ALA A 208 -10.73 -8.20 12.77
CA ALA A 208 -10.63 -8.52 11.35
C ALA A 208 -9.24 -8.19 10.79
N MET A 209 -8.69 -7.01 11.07
CA MET A 209 -7.33 -6.64 10.65
C MET A 209 -6.28 -7.59 11.24
N GLY A 210 -6.41 -7.97 12.51
CA GLY A 210 -5.55 -8.97 13.14
C GLY A 210 -5.62 -10.31 12.43
N SER A 211 -6.82 -10.75 12.04
CA SER A 211 -7.02 -12.01 11.30
C SER A 211 -6.41 -11.96 9.89
N ILE A 212 -6.52 -10.83 9.20
CA ILE A 212 -5.89 -10.61 7.88
C ILE A 212 -4.37 -10.68 8.00
N VAL A 213 -3.78 -9.99 8.98
CA VAL A 213 -2.32 -9.97 9.20
C VAL A 213 -1.81 -11.36 9.58
N ALA A 214 -2.48 -12.05 10.50
CA ALA A 214 -2.11 -13.41 10.88
C ALA A 214 -2.18 -14.37 9.68
N SER A 215 -3.24 -14.28 8.87
CA SER A 215 -3.37 -15.08 7.65
C SER A 215 -2.29 -14.78 6.62
N ALA A 216 -1.89 -13.51 6.50
CA ALA A 216 -0.81 -13.11 5.63
C ALA A 216 0.54 -13.70 6.05
N GLN A 217 0.82 -13.74 7.37
CA GLN A 217 2.02 -14.39 7.92
C GLN A 217 1.98 -15.92 7.73
N LEU A 218 0.82 -16.55 7.94
CA LEU A 218 0.66 -17.99 7.72
C LEU A 218 0.90 -18.36 6.25
N ARG A 219 0.38 -17.58 5.29
CA ARG A 219 0.62 -17.81 3.85
C ARG A 219 2.09 -17.70 3.45
N SER A 220 2.85 -16.83 4.10
CA SER A 220 4.28 -16.63 3.82
C SER A 220 5.23 -17.46 4.68
N SER A 221 4.70 -18.23 5.64
CA SER A 221 5.48 -19.04 6.57
C SER A 221 6.24 -20.18 5.88
N GLY A 222 7.38 -20.57 6.44
CA GLY A 222 8.21 -21.68 5.94
C GLY A 222 8.89 -21.44 4.59
N ARG A 223 8.93 -20.19 4.09
CA ARG A 223 9.57 -19.84 2.82
C ARG A 223 10.91 -19.16 3.05
N ASP A 224 11.94 -19.59 2.31
CA ASP A 224 13.31 -19.03 2.36
C ASP A 224 13.89 -18.96 3.78
N GLY A 225 13.63 -19.98 4.60
CA GLY A 225 14.11 -20.04 6.00
C GLY A 225 13.30 -19.20 6.99
N SER A 226 12.13 -18.66 6.60
CA SER A 226 11.21 -18.04 7.55
C SER A 226 10.61 -19.06 8.51
N ALA A 227 10.13 -18.58 9.67
CA ALA A 227 9.41 -19.40 10.64
C ALA A 227 8.23 -20.14 9.98
N ILE A 228 8.06 -21.42 10.32
CA ILE A 228 6.91 -22.22 9.90
C ILE A 228 5.65 -21.85 10.71
N ALA A 229 4.48 -22.28 10.24
CA ALA A 229 3.20 -22.00 10.89
C ALA A 229 3.19 -22.34 12.40
N ASP A 230 3.70 -23.51 12.79
CA ASP A 230 3.75 -23.93 14.20
C ASP A 230 4.62 -23.02 15.07
N THR A 231 5.75 -22.56 14.52
CA THR A 231 6.61 -21.59 15.22
C THR A 231 5.89 -20.25 15.42
N LEU A 232 5.14 -19.79 14.41
CA LEU A 232 4.35 -18.55 14.52
C LEU A 232 3.20 -18.70 15.51
N ILE A 233 2.50 -19.84 15.51
CA ILE A 233 1.43 -20.15 16.48
C ILE A 233 2.00 -20.17 17.91
N GLY A 234 3.12 -20.87 18.10
CA GLY A 234 3.82 -20.92 19.38
C GLY A 234 4.26 -19.54 19.85
N PHE A 235 4.78 -18.68 18.96
CA PHE A 235 5.11 -17.30 19.29
C PHE A 235 3.87 -16.50 19.73
N GLY A 236 2.75 -16.64 19.01
CA GLY A 236 1.49 -15.96 19.33
C GLY A 236 0.96 -16.26 20.74
N GLN A 237 1.23 -17.45 21.27
CA GLN A 237 0.85 -17.89 22.61
C GLN A 237 1.76 -17.38 23.74
N ARG A 238 2.94 -16.81 23.41
CA ARG A 238 3.88 -16.27 24.41
C ARG A 238 3.39 -14.96 25.01
N ARG A 239 4.03 -14.55 26.12
CA ARG A 239 3.77 -13.29 26.81
C ARG A 239 4.58 -12.12 26.22
N TRP A 240 4.23 -11.67 25.01
CA TRP A 240 4.89 -10.52 24.34
C TRP A 240 4.10 -9.20 24.48
N ARG A 241 2.85 -9.25 24.94
CA ARG A 241 1.93 -8.09 24.95
C ARG A 241 2.38 -6.95 25.84
N LYS A 242 3.06 -7.24 26.96
CA LYS A 242 3.57 -6.22 27.89
C LYS A 242 4.69 -5.42 27.22
N ASP A 243 5.65 -6.11 26.62
CA ASP A 243 6.80 -5.48 25.97
C ASP A 243 6.37 -4.68 24.74
N LEU A 244 5.42 -5.21 23.94
CA LEU A 244 4.85 -4.47 22.82
C LEU A 244 4.17 -3.17 23.28
N ARG A 245 3.40 -3.22 24.38
CA ARG A 245 2.77 -2.02 24.94
C ARG A 245 3.80 -1.00 25.40
N GLY A 246 4.84 -1.44 26.13
CA GLY A 246 5.93 -0.56 26.56
C GLY A 246 6.69 0.07 25.39
N ALA A 247 6.93 -0.70 24.32
CA ALA A 247 7.53 -0.17 23.09
C ALA A 247 6.63 0.85 22.40
N ALA A 248 5.31 0.59 22.33
CA ALA A 248 4.35 1.52 21.74
C ALA A 248 4.26 2.84 22.52
N GLU A 249 4.22 2.78 23.86
CA GLU A 249 4.23 3.97 24.73
C GLU A 249 5.52 4.78 24.57
N THR A 250 6.67 4.11 24.51
CA THR A 250 7.97 4.76 24.26
C THR A 250 7.99 5.44 22.89
N CYS A 251 7.51 4.75 21.85
CA CYS A 251 7.42 5.29 20.50
C CYS A 251 6.50 6.52 20.43
N ALA A 252 5.34 6.46 21.09
CA ALA A 252 4.41 7.58 21.16
C ALA A 252 5.03 8.81 21.83
N LYS A 253 5.69 8.64 22.99
CA LYS A 253 6.40 9.72 23.68
C LYS A 253 7.48 10.35 22.82
N ARG A 254 8.27 9.53 22.13
CA ARG A 254 9.31 9.99 21.21
C ARG A 254 8.72 10.77 20.04
N LEU A 255 7.68 10.24 19.40
CA LEU A 255 7.03 10.90 18.26
C LEU A 255 6.48 12.28 18.64
N LEU A 256 5.89 12.43 19.83
CA LEU A 256 5.41 13.72 20.32
C LEU A 256 6.56 14.72 20.54
N LYS A 257 7.70 14.25 21.06
CA LYS A 257 8.89 15.09 21.21
C LYS A 257 9.46 15.50 19.86
N ASP A 258 9.62 14.56 18.95
CA ASP A 258 10.15 14.79 17.60
C ASP A 258 9.23 15.75 16.82
N TRP A 259 7.91 15.64 17.00
CA TRP A 259 6.93 16.58 16.44
C TRP A 259 7.12 18.00 16.97
N LYS A 260 7.31 18.17 18.29
CA LYS A 260 7.56 19.49 18.87
C LYS A 260 8.84 20.13 18.29
N VAL A 261 9.92 19.37 18.20
CA VAL A 261 11.19 19.83 17.60
C VAL A 261 10.99 20.22 16.13
N TYR A 262 10.22 19.43 15.38
CA TYR A 262 9.89 19.76 14.00
C TYR A 262 9.12 21.08 13.89
N CYS A 263 8.12 21.31 14.75
CA CYS A 263 7.34 22.56 14.76
C CYS A 263 8.23 23.77 15.07
N GLU A 264 9.07 23.70 16.10
CA GLU A 264 10.01 24.77 16.45
C GLU A 264 10.93 25.09 15.26
N ALA A 265 11.54 24.08 14.64
CA ALA A 265 12.40 24.28 13.48
C ALA A 265 11.64 24.85 12.26
N PHE A 266 10.37 24.47 12.08
CA PHE A 266 9.54 25.00 11.01
C PHE A 266 9.21 26.48 11.23
N ASP A 267 8.83 26.85 12.45
CA ASP A 267 8.52 28.23 12.82
C ASP A 267 9.77 29.13 12.75
N ASP A 268 10.95 28.57 13.05
CA ASP A 268 12.26 29.22 12.89
C ASP A 268 12.72 29.30 11.42
N GLY A 269 11.94 28.79 10.46
CA GLY A 269 12.21 28.88 9.03
C GLY A 269 13.27 27.90 8.51
N ALA A 270 13.63 26.86 9.27
CA ALA A 270 14.69 25.91 8.89
C ALA A 270 14.39 25.10 7.61
N PHE A 271 13.15 25.14 7.12
CA PHE A 271 12.70 24.44 5.91
C PHE A 271 12.22 25.38 4.80
N LEU A 272 12.49 26.68 4.89
CA LEU A 272 12.26 27.61 3.80
C LEU A 272 13.19 27.27 2.61
N PRO A 273 12.72 27.38 1.36
CA PRO A 273 13.49 27.00 0.16
C PRO A 273 14.74 27.85 -0.06
#